data_AF-A0A971ED36-F1
#
_entry.id   AF-A0A971ED36-F1
#
_cell.length_a   1.000
_cell.length_b   1.000
_cell.length_c   1.000
_cell.angle_alpha   90.00
_cell.angle_beta   90.00
_cell.angle_gamma   90.00
#
_symmetry.space_group_name_H-M   'P 1'
#
loop_
_entity.id
_entity.type
_entity.pdbx_description
1 polymer ?
#
loop_
_entity_poly.entity_id
_entity_poly.type
_entity_poly.pdbx_seq_one_letter_code
_entity_poly.pdbx_strand_id
1 'polypeptide(L)'
;MFLILACFNPACLAASFGDISNHWAKDYIAEMVDQGIISGYPDGTFGPDGKITRAEFATLLVKGFKLPAGGSKVFSDTVNH
;
A
#
# COMPACT_ATOMS: atom_id res chain seq x y z
N MET A 1 26.09 4.61 -30.46
CA MET A 1 26.33 4.50 -29.01
C MET A 1 25.03 4.80 -28.25
N PHE A 2 23.87 4.45 -28.80
CA PHE A 2 23.03 3.30 -28.41
C PHE A 2 23.12 2.84 -26.95
N LEU A 3 22.02 3.11 -26.25
CA LEU A 3 21.36 2.24 -25.27
C LEU A 3 22.17 1.94 -24.00
N ILE A 4 22.12 2.89 -23.07
CA ILE A 4 22.01 2.54 -21.64
C ILE A 4 20.57 2.10 -21.41
N LEU A 5 20.22 0.94 -22.00
CA LEU A 5 19.08 0.16 -21.59
C LEU A 5 19.55 -0.67 -20.39
N ALA A 6 19.74 0.00 -19.25
CA ALA A 6 19.46 -0.69 -18.01
C ALA A 6 18.00 -1.11 -18.15
N CYS A 7 17.74 -2.41 -18.16
CA CYS A 7 16.40 -2.93 -18.13
C CYS A 7 15.68 -2.30 -16.94
N PHE A 8 14.91 -1.26 -17.23
CA PHE A 8 13.87 -0.66 -16.40
C PHE A 8 12.75 -1.70 -16.30
N ASN A 9 13.07 -2.85 -15.73
CA ASN A 9 12.15 -3.97 -15.56
C ASN A 9 11.66 -3.93 -14.12
N PRO A 10 10.41 -3.49 -13.86
CA PRO A 10 9.88 -3.45 -12.50
C PRO A 10 9.57 -4.85 -11.95
N ALA A 11 9.78 -5.92 -12.71
CA ALA A 11 9.46 -7.29 -12.29
C ALA A 11 10.41 -7.90 -11.24
N CYS A 12 11.54 -7.25 -10.89
CA CYS A 12 12.47 -7.76 -9.86
C CYS A 12 12.36 -7.05 -8.51
N LEU A 13 11.28 -6.30 -8.27
CA LEU A 13 10.90 -5.89 -6.93
C LEU A 13 9.58 -6.54 -6.55
N ALA A 14 9.48 -7.86 -6.74
CA ALA A 14 8.57 -8.64 -5.92
C ALA A 14 9.01 -8.42 -4.47
N ALA A 15 8.34 -7.50 -3.78
CA ALA A 15 8.63 -7.13 -2.41
C ALA A 15 8.26 -8.32 -1.51
N SER A 16 9.10 -9.34 -1.53
CA SER A 16 9.04 -10.44 -0.59
C SER A 16 9.62 -9.91 0.71
N PHE A 17 8.76 -9.32 1.55
CA PHE A 17 9.20 -8.81 2.84
C PHE A 17 9.71 -9.97 3.70
N GLY A 18 10.91 -9.84 4.26
CA GLY A 18 11.56 -10.92 5.00
C GLY A 18 10.77 -11.34 6.25
N ASP A 19 10.08 -10.37 6.86
CA ASP A 19 9.31 -10.46 8.09
C ASP A 19 7.94 -11.15 7.94
N ILE A 20 7.40 -11.29 6.74
CA ILE A 20 6.09 -11.93 6.51
C ILE A 20 6.20 -13.42 6.14
N SER A 21 7.40 -13.98 6.05
CA SER A 21 7.65 -15.34 5.52
C SER A 21 6.88 -16.45 6.26
N ASN A 22 6.64 -16.29 7.56
CA ASN A 22 5.89 -17.22 8.42
C ASN A 22 4.62 -16.57 9.02
N HIS A 23 4.07 -15.53 8.37
CA HIS A 23 2.92 -14.80 8.86
C HIS A 23 1.65 -15.24 8.10
N TRP A 24 0.53 -15.42 8.80
CA TRP A 24 -0.75 -15.84 8.18
C TRP A 24 -1.23 -14.86 7.10
N ALA A 25 -0.83 -13.59 7.23
CA ALA A 25 -1.19 -12.54 6.28
C ALA A 25 -0.31 -12.50 5.01
N LYS A 26 0.69 -13.39 4.89
CA LYS A 26 1.67 -13.35 3.80
C LYS A 26 1.03 -13.28 2.41
N ASP A 27 0.11 -14.19 2.12
CA ASP A 27 -0.51 -14.29 0.80
C ASP A 27 -1.38 -13.06 0.49
N TYR A 28 -2.11 -12.55 1.50
CA TYR A 28 -2.90 -11.33 1.37
C TYR A 28 -2.04 -10.08 1.16
N ILE A 29 -0.92 -9.99 1.87
CA ILE A 29 0.03 -8.88 1.72
C ILE A 29 0.65 -8.92 0.32
N ALA A 30 1.07 -10.10 -0.16
CA ALA A 30 1.62 -10.25 -1.50
C ALA A 30 0.61 -9.80 -2.58
N GLU A 31 -0.64 -10.24 -2.48
CA GLU A 31 -1.69 -9.82 -3.43
C GLU A 31 -1.95 -8.30 -3.39
N MET A 32 -2.02 -7.72 -2.19
CA MET A 32 -2.24 -6.28 -2.04
C MET A 32 -1.06 -5.43 -2.53
N VAL A 33 0.17 -5.93 -2.43
CA VAL A 33 1.37 -5.29 -3.01
C VAL A 33 1.33 -5.36 -4.52
N ASP A 34 1.01 -6.52 -5.09
CA ASP A 34 0.88 -6.70 -6.55
C ASP A 34 -0.20 -5.79 -7.13
N GLN A 35 -1.28 -5.54 -6.38
CA GLN A 35 -2.32 -4.59 -6.75
C GLN A 35 -1.94 -3.12 -6.48
N GLY A 36 -0.79 -2.85 -5.87
CA GLY A 36 -0.33 -1.49 -5.52
C GLY A 36 -1.15 -0.82 -4.42
N ILE A 37 -1.96 -1.59 -3.67
CA ILE A 37 -2.79 -1.10 -2.56
C ILE A 37 -1.89 -0.74 -1.38
N ILE A 38 -0.90 -1.58 -1.09
CA ILE A 38 0.04 -1.40 0.01
C ILE A 38 1.47 -1.36 -0.49
N SER A 39 2.34 -0.74 0.31
CA SER A 39 3.78 -0.70 0.09
C SER A 39 4.44 -0.89 1.44
N GLY A 40 5.50 -1.68 1.48
CA GLY A 40 6.28 -1.82 2.70
C GLY A 40 7.28 -0.69 2.87
N TYR A 41 8.13 -0.85 3.87
CA TYR A 41 9.14 0.10 4.25
C TYR A 41 10.38 0.02 3.32
N PRO A 42 11.17 1.10 3.23
CA PRO A 42 12.37 1.13 2.39
C PRO A 42 13.49 0.19 2.88
N ASP A 43 13.39 -0.33 4.10
CA ASP A 43 14.29 -1.33 4.67
C ASP A 43 13.97 -2.76 4.22
N GLY A 44 12.90 -2.96 3.44
CA GLY A 44 12.48 -4.28 2.95
C GLY A 44 11.56 -5.05 3.90
N THR A 45 11.02 -4.39 4.94
CA THR A 45 10.05 -4.97 5.87
C THR A 45 8.63 -4.49 5.60
N PHE A 46 7.62 -5.24 6.05
CA PHE A 46 6.22 -4.81 6.00
C PHE A 46 5.68 -4.37 7.37
N GLY A 47 6.13 -5.00 8.45
CA GLY A 47 5.64 -4.79 9.81
C GLY A 47 4.20 -5.29 10.01
N PRO A 48 3.89 -6.59 9.78
CA PRO A 48 2.52 -7.10 9.82
C PRO A 48 1.83 -6.95 11.19
N ASP A 49 2.60 -7.00 12.28
CA ASP A 49 2.12 -6.80 13.67
C ASP A 49 2.18 -5.33 14.12
N GLY A 50 2.52 -4.42 13.20
CA GLY A 50 2.60 -2.99 13.45
C GLY A 50 1.24 -2.36 13.75
N LYS A 51 1.24 -1.24 14.47
CA LYS A 51 0.03 -0.45 14.69
C LYS A 51 -0.29 0.35 13.42
N ILE A 52 -1.48 0.16 12.88
CA ILE A 52 -2.01 0.97 11.78
C ILE A 52 -2.84 2.15 12.33
N THR A 53 -2.66 3.34 11.76
CA THR A 53 -3.50 4.51 12.09
C THR A 53 -4.86 4.42 11.40
N ARG A 54 -5.88 5.10 11.95
CA ARG A 54 -7.22 5.14 11.34
C ARG A 54 -7.19 5.71 9.91
N ALA A 55 -6.30 6.66 9.64
CA ALA A 55 -6.15 7.28 8.33
C ALA A 55 -5.53 6.32 7.30
N GLU A 56 -4.51 5.56 7.71
CA GLU A 56 -3.90 4.53 6.85
C GLU A 56 -4.92 3.43 6.53
N PHE A 57 -5.64 2.94 7.53
CA PHE A 57 -6.68 1.93 7.33
C PHE A 57 -7.77 2.40 6.35
N ALA A 58 -8.25 3.63 6.48
CA ALA A 58 -9.21 4.21 5.53
C ALA A 58 -8.65 4.28 4.09
N THR A 59 -7.35 4.62 3.96
CA THR A 59 -6.67 4.66 2.65
C THR A 59 -6.58 3.27 2.03
N LEU A 60 -6.33 2.23 2.82
CA LEU A 60 -6.34 0.84 2.35
C LEU A 60 -7.69 0.45 1.76
N LEU A 61 -8.79 0.79 2.46
CA LEU A 61 -10.14 0.49 1.98
C LEU A 61 -10.44 1.23 0.67
N VAL A 62 -10.13 2.52 0.59
CA VAL A 62 -10.35 3.32 -0.63
C VAL A 62 -9.58 2.73 -1.82
N LYS A 63 -8.31 2.37 -1.61
CA LYS A 63 -7.46 1.78 -2.66
C LYS A 63 -7.92 0.37 -3.05
N GLY A 64 -8.26 -0.48 -2.06
CA GLY A 64 -8.69 -1.86 -2.29
C GLY A 64 -10.03 -1.97 -3.02
N PHE A 65 -11.01 -1.14 -2.66
CA PHE A 65 -12.30 -1.08 -3.34
C PHE A 65 -12.32 -0.17 -4.58
N LYS A 66 -11.17 0.43 -4.94
CA LYS A 66 -11.02 1.38 -6.05
C LYS A 66 -12.10 2.47 -6.02
N LEU A 67 -12.36 3.00 -4.83
CA LEU A 67 -13.44 3.98 -4.65
C LEU A 67 -13.07 5.29 -5.36
N PRO A 68 -14.00 5.88 -6.13
CA PRO A 68 -13.77 7.18 -6.72
C PRO A 68 -13.62 8.23 -5.62
N ALA A 69 -12.80 9.26 -5.87
CA ALA A 69 -12.68 10.39 -4.96
C ALA A 69 -14.06 11.05 -4.80
N GLY A 70 -14.68 10.83 -3.64
CA GLY A 70 -15.91 11.53 -3.28
C GLY A 70 -15.59 12.99 -3.05
N GLY A 71 -16.25 13.89 -3.77
CA GLY A 71 -16.07 15.34 -3.58
C GLY A 71 -16.25 15.74 -2.12
N SER A 72 -15.53 16.79 -1.70
CA SER A 72 -15.50 17.30 -0.33
C SER A 72 -16.89 17.35 0.29
N LYS A 73 -17.18 16.42 1.21
CA LYS A 73 -18.35 16.49 2.08
C LYS A 73 -17.97 17.40 3.23
N VAL A 74 -18.59 18.58 3.29
CA VAL A 74 -18.50 19.44 4.47
C VAL A 74 -19.42 18.84 5.52
N PHE A 75 -18.85 18.52 6.69
CA PHE A 75 -19.63 18.07 7.84
C PHE A 75 -20.37 19.29 8.39
N SER A 76 -21.72 19.26 8.33
CA SER A 76 -22.56 20.40 8.72
C SER A 76 -22.39 20.80 10.19
N ASP A 77 -21.88 19.90 11.02
CA ASP A 77 -21.58 20.09 12.43
C ASP A 77 -20.28 20.88 12.70
N THR A 78 -19.38 21.03 11.72
CA THR A 78 -18.12 21.79 11.88
C THR A 78 -18.17 23.20 11.30
N VAL A 79 -19.35 23.68 10.88
CA VAL A 79 -19.47 24.94 10.12
C VAL A 79 -19.42 26.18 11.03
N ASN A 80 -19.59 26.01 12.34
CA ASN A 80 -19.59 27.08 13.34
C ASN A 80 -18.72 26.77 14.57
N HIS A 81 -17.76 25.85 14.45
CA HIS A 81 -16.84 25.47 15.52
C HIS A 81 -15.39 25.77 15.15
#